data_AF-A0A851RLG5-F1
#
_entry.id   AF-A0A851RLG5-F1
#
_cell.length_a   1.000
_cell.length_b   1.000
_cell.length_c   1.000
_cell.angle_alpha   90.00
_cell.angle_beta   90.00
_cell.angle_gamma   90.00
#
_symmetry.space_group_name_H-M   'P 1'
#
loop_
_entity.id
_entity.type
_entity.pdbx_description
1 polymer ?
#
loop_
_entity_poly.entity_id
_entity_poly.type
_entity_poly.pdbx_seq_one_letter_code
_entity_poly.pdbx_strand_id
1 'polypeptide(L)'
;QDYFESYISIASTVPSVLCLIGNFLLVNKVPASVRILCSLLVMLVVFLVITVLVKVDTSTWTTRFFALTIGCVAVVSSASTVFSSSIFGLSSCFPMRNLQALVSGQAMGGTISAVASVIDLAASADVTDSALAYFLTADIFIVICIMVYLLLPRLQYSRYYLSSQKEGPSLVTVPPDSSVEDEAEPGGTMSSSFLTGSAGIPPLRPILQKTALLGFCLFYVFFISIIIFPSLSSNIESVSKSSGSPWSTKYFTPLTCFLLYNFADWCGRQVTAWIQVPGPKSKLLPALVLLRTIFLPLFILSNYQPRAHIRTVVFNRDIYPVVFTVLLGLSNGYLGTLVMVYGPKIVPKELAEAAGVVMTFYLVLGLALGSACAVFVVHLV
;
A
#
# COMPACT_ATOMS: atom_id res chain seq x y z
N GLN A 1 10.78 27.01 -5.23
CA GLN A 1 11.47 25.70 -5.27
C GLN A 1 11.38 25.03 -3.89
N ASP A 2 11.56 25.80 -2.81
CA ASP A 2 11.67 25.34 -1.41
C ASP A 2 10.46 24.59 -0.81
N TYR A 3 9.30 24.60 -1.46
CA TYR A 3 8.09 23.89 -0.99
C TYR A 3 7.55 22.86 -1.99
N PHE A 4 8.28 22.57 -3.07
CA PHE A 4 7.81 21.68 -4.14
C PHE A 4 7.45 20.28 -3.63
N GLU A 5 8.30 19.69 -2.80
CA GLU A 5 8.08 18.38 -2.18
C GLU A 5 6.87 18.38 -1.25
N SER A 6 6.69 19.44 -0.47
CA SER A 6 5.53 19.61 0.40
C SER A 6 4.22 19.72 -0.41
N TYR A 7 4.23 20.47 -1.52
CA TYR A 7 3.06 20.55 -2.41
C TYR A 7 2.73 19.20 -3.05
N ILE A 8 3.73 18.43 -3.51
CA ILE A 8 3.53 17.08 -4.03
C ILE A 8 2.95 16.15 -2.97
N SER A 9 3.46 16.20 -1.74
CA SER A 9 2.97 15.36 -0.64
C SER A 9 1.52 15.66 -0.31
N ILE A 10 1.13 16.94 -0.25
CA ILE A 10 -0.26 17.35 0.02
C ILE A 10 -1.16 16.97 -1.16
N ALA A 11 -0.73 17.29 -2.39
CA ALA A 11 -1.47 17.01 -3.61
C ALA A 11 -1.67 15.52 -3.88
N SER A 12 -0.77 14.66 -3.40
CA SER A 12 -0.95 13.21 -3.48
C SER A 12 -1.83 12.68 -2.34
N THR A 13 -1.60 13.11 -1.10
CA THR A 13 -2.24 12.52 0.09
C THR A 13 -3.72 12.90 0.23
N VAL A 14 -4.06 14.18 0.07
CA VAL A 14 -5.44 14.66 0.31
C VAL A 14 -6.43 14.05 -0.68
N PRO A 15 -6.19 14.08 -2.00
CA PRO A 15 -7.10 13.48 -2.97
C PRO A 15 -7.17 11.96 -2.84
N SER A 16 -6.07 11.30 -2.47
CA SER A 16 -6.04 9.86 -2.25
C SER A 16 -6.98 9.43 -1.12
N VAL A 17 -6.95 10.13 0.02
CA VAL A 17 -7.85 9.82 1.14
C VAL A 17 -9.32 10.03 0.77
N LEU A 18 -9.64 11.13 0.07
CA LEU A 18 -11.01 11.40 -0.38
C LEU A 18 -11.49 10.36 -1.40
N CYS A 19 -10.66 10.02 -2.40
CA CYS A 19 -10.98 9.01 -3.39
C CYS A 19 -11.09 7.61 -2.78
N LEU A 20 -10.37 7.32 -1.70
CA LEU A 20 -10.50 6.05 -0.99
C LEU A 20 -11.84 5.93 -0.29
N ILE A 21 -12.29 6.99 0.39
CA ILE A 21 -13.63 7.05 0.98
C ILE A 21 -14.69 6.91 -0.12
N GLY A 22 -14.52 7.61 -1.25
CA GLY A 22 -15.39 7.47 -2.42
C GLY A 22 -15.41 6.05 -2.98
N ASN A 23 -14.25 5.41 -3.15
CA ASN A 23 -14.14 4.05 -3.68
C ASN A 23 -14.83 3.03 -2.77
N PHE A 24 -14.73 3.23 -1.46
CA PHE A 24 -15.41 2.40 -0.48
C PHE A 24 -16.94 2.51 -0.60
N LEU A 25 -17.48 3.72 -0.81
CA LEU A 25 -18.91 3.90 -1.07
C LEU A 25 -19.36 3.31 -2.41
N LEU A 26 -18.47 3.33 -3.41
CA LEU A 26 -18.73 2.84 -4.76
C LEU A 26 -18.56 1.31 -4.90
N VAL A 27 -17.98 0.61 -3.91
CA VAL A 27 -17.68 -0.83 -4.00
C VAL A 27 -18.89 -1.69 -4.36
N ASN A 28 -20.09 -1.25 -3.96
CA ASN A 28 -21.34 -1.97 -4.21
C ASN A 28 -22.13 -1.43 -5.40
N LYS A 29 -21.74 -0.26 -5.93
CA LYS A 29 -22.44 0.42 -7.03
C LYS A 29 -21.74 0.20 -8.36
N VAL A 30 -20.42 0.03 -8.35
CA VAL A 30 -19.59 -0.07 -9.55
C VAL A 30 -18.78 -1.36 -9.50
N PRO A 31 -18.87 -2.22 -10.55
CA PRO A 31 -18.06 -3.44 -10.62
C PRO A 31 -16.57 -3.17 -10.48
N ALA A 32 -15.84 -4.06 -9.78
CA ALA A 32 -14.39 -3.95 -9.61
C ALA A 32 -13.64 -3.79 -10.93
N SER A 33 -14.09 -4.45 -12.00
CA SER A 33 -13.48 -4.36 -13.34
C SER A 33 -13.54 -2.97 -13.96
N VAL A 34 -14.67 -2.27 -13.80
CA VAL A 34 -14.81 -0.90 -14.27
C VAL A 34 -13.90 0.01 -13.47
N ARG A 35 -13.87 -0.14 -12.13
CA ARG A 35 -13.01 0.67 -11.27
C ARG A 35 -11.51 0.50 -11.58
N ILE A 36 -11.06 -0.74 -11.77
CA ILE A 36 -9.66 -1.07 -12.11
C ILE A 36 -9.29 -0.55 -13.50
N LEU A 37 -10.11 -0.84 -14.53
CA LEU A 37 -9.78 -0.44 -15.90
C LEU A 37 -9.84 1.09 -16.09
N CYS A 38 -10.86 1.75 -15.52
CA CYS A 38 -10.96 3.21 -15.59
C CYS A 38 -9.79 3.89 -14.87
N SER A 39 -9.37 3.39 -13.70
CA SER A 39 -8.20 3.97 -12.99
C SER A 39 -6.90 3.75 -13.76
N LEU A 40 -6.68 2.56 -14.34
CA LEU A 40 -5.51 2.31 -15.21
C LEU A 40 -5.50 3.20 -16.46
N LEU A 41 -6.64 3.41 -17.11
CA LEU A 41 -6.75 4.29 -18.27
C LEU A 41 -6.50 5.75 -17.90
N VAL A 42 -7.04 6.23 -16.77
CA VAL A 42 -6.77 7.59 -16.27
C VAL A 42 -5.29 7.76 -15.97
N MET A 43 -4.65 6.80 -15.30
CA MET A 43 -3.20 6.85 -15.06
C MET A 43 -2.43 6.90 -16.38
N LEU A 44 -2.73 6.03 -17.36
CA LEU A 44 -2.08 6.02 -18.66
C LEU A 44 -2.19 7.38 -19.38
N VAL A 45 -3.38 7.97 -19.43
CA VAL A 45 -3.58 9.27 -20.09
C VAL A 45 -2.75 10.36 -19.42
N VAL A 46 -2.70 10.40 -18.08
CA VAL A 46 -1.93 11.41 -17.37
C VAL A 46 -0.42 11.18 -17.53
N PHE A 47 0.05 9.94 -17.48
CA PHE A 47 1.46 9.63 -17.73
C PHE A 47 1.88 10.00 -19.15
N LEU A 48 1.08 9.70 -20.17
CA LEU A 48 1.33 10.14 -21.55
C LEU A 48 1.40 11.67 -21.67
N VAL A 49 0.51 12.40 -20.99
CA VAL A 49 0.57 13.87 -20.93
C VAL A 49 1.88 14.33 -20.32
N ILE A 50 2.33 13.74 -19.21
CA ILE A 50 3.61 14.07 -18.56
C ILE A 50 4.78 13.74 -19.50
N THR A 51 4.78 12.57 -20.15
CA THR A 51 5.81 12.16 -21.12
C THR A 51 5.97 13.17 -22.25
N VAL A 52 4.85 13.69 -22.80
CA VAL A 52 4.88 14.74 -23.82
C VAL A 52 5.41 16.05 -23.25
N LEU A 53 4.97 16.44 -22.05
CA LEU A 53 5.39 17.69 -21.40
C LEU A 53 6.89 17.75 -21.11
N VAL A 54 7.57 16.61 -20.91
CA VAL A 54 9.03 16.55 -20.70
C VAL A 54 9.82 17.12 -21.88
N LYS A 55 9.31 17.01 -23.12
CA LYS A 55 9.98 17.53 -24.32
C LYS A 55 9.48 18.91 -24.76
N VAL A 56 8.48 19.47 -24.08
CA VAL A 56 7.95 20.81 -24.40
C VAL A 56 8.74 21.87 -23.63
N ASP A 57 9.19 22.92 -24.33
CA ASP A 57 9.85 24.05 -23.68
C ASP A 57 8.84 24.81 -22.79
N THR A 58 9.11 24.80 -21.48
CA THR A 58 8.25 25.39 -20.45
C THR A 58 8.81 26.70 -19.87
N SER A 59 9.91 27.20 -20.42
CA SER A 59 10.62 28.40 -19.97
C SER A 59 9.73 29.65 -19.87
N THR A 60 8.72 29.77 -20.74
CA THR A 60 7.81 30.93 -20.83
C THR A 60 6.59 30.85 -19.89
N TRP A 61 6.30 29.69 -19.30
CA TRP A 61 5.05 29.43 -18.57
C TRP A 61 5.23 28.50 -17.36
N THR A 62 6.36 28.66 -16.67
CA THR A 62 6.78 27.83 -15.51
C THR A 62 5.72 27.71 -14.41
N THR A 63 4.99 28.77 -14.07
CA THR A 63 3.92 28.72 -13.06
C THR A 63 2.75 27.84 -13.51
N ARG A 64 2.39 27.89 -14.80
CA ARG A 64 1.31 27.07 -15.36
C ARG A 64 1.76 25.61 -15.47
N PHE A 65 3.00 25.37 -15.86
CA PHE A 65 3.61 24.03 -15.87
C PHE A 65 3.64 23.41 -14.47
N PHE A 66 4.01 24.19 -13.45
CA PHE A 66 3.95 23.76 -12.05
C PHE A 66 2.53 23.39 -11.63
N ALA A 67 1.55 24.27 -11.86
CA ALA A 67 0.15 24.01 -11.51
C ALA A 67 -0.40 22.77 -12.23
N LEU A 68 -0.06 22.59 -13.52
CA LEU A 68 -0.42 21.43 -14.32
C LEU A 68 0.20 20.14 -13.75
N THR A 69 1.50 20.16 -13.43
CA THR A 69 2.21 19.02 -12.85
C THR A 69 1.60 18.60 -11.51
N ILE A 70 1.30 19.56 -10.63
CA ILE A 70 0.64 19.28 -9.34
C ILE A 70 -0.77 18.72 -9.55
N GLY A 71 -1.53 19.24 -10.52
CA GLY A 71 -2.83 18.69 -10.91
C GLY A 71 -2.72 17.24 -11.41
N CYS A 72 -1.74 16.93 -12.26
CA CYS A 72 -1.47 15.58 -12.74
C CYS A 72 -1.12 14.63 -11.59
N VAL A 73 -0.25 15.05 -10.66
CA VAL A 73 0.11 14.27 -9.46
C VAL A 73 -1.12 13.96 -8.62
N ALA A 74 -2.02 14.92 -8.42
CA ALA A 74 -3.27 14.70 -7.69
C ALA A 74 -4.16 13.66 -8.39
N VAL A 75 -4.37 13.78 -9.70
CA VAL A 75 -5.18 12.84 -10.48
C VAL A 75 -4.58 11.43 -10.49
N VAL A 76 -3.27 11.30 -10.69
CA VAL A 76 -2.57 10.01 -10.65
C VAL A 76 -2.65 9.38 -9.27
N SER A 77 -2.47 10.15 -8.20
CA SER A 77 -2.55 9.63 -6.83
C SER A 77 -3.96 9.13 -6.49
N SER A 78 -4.98 9.88 -6.88
CA SER A 78 -6.38 9.48 -6.78
C SER A 78 -6.68 8.20 -7.56
N ALA A 79 -6.27 8.14 -8.84
CA ALA A 79 -6.50 6.97 -9.69
C ALA A 79 -5.75 5.74 -9.18
N SER A 80 -4.49 5.90 -8.76
CA SER A 80 -3.66 4.84 -8.15
C SER A 80 -4.30 4.31 -6.85
N THR A 81 -4.87 5.18 -6.02
CA THR A 81 -5.58 4.76 -4.81
C THR A 81 -6.83 3.96 -5.12
N VAL A 82 -7.64 4.38 -6.11
CA VAL A 82 -8.82 3.62 -6.57
C VAL A 82 -8.41 2.27 -7.16
N PHE A 83 -7.35 2.26 -7.98
CA PHE A 83 -6.78 1.03 -8.55
C PHE A 83 -6.35 0.07 -7.44
N SER A 84 -5.47 0.51 -6.54
CA SER A 84 -4.92 -0.26 -5.43
C SER A 84 -6.02 -0.85 -4.56
N SER A 85 -6.97 -0.01 -4.13
CA SER A 85 -8.10 -0.45 -3.31
C SER A 85 -9.01 -1.47 -4.02
N SER A 86 -9.29 -1.27 -5.31
CA SER A 86 -10.13 -2.17 -6.08
C SER A 86 -9.45 -3.50 -6.40
N ILE A 87 -8.15 -3.49 -6.72
CA ILE A 87 -7.40 -4.72 -6.98
C ILE A 87 -7.21 -5.53 -5.68
N PHE A 88 -6.96 -4.87 -4.54
CA PHE A 88 -6.93 -5.56 -3.24
C PHE A 88 -8.28 -6.17 -2.87
N GLY A 89 -9.38 -5.46 -3.13
CA GLY A 89 -10.73 -6.01 -2.99
C GLY A 89 -10.92 -7.26 -3.86
N LEU A 90 -10.67 -7.15 -5.16
CA LEU A 90 -10.84 -8.28 -6.08
C LEU A 90 -9.94 -9.47 -5.69
N SER A 91 -8.66 -9.22 -5.42
CA SER A 91 -7.69 -10.25 -5.01
C SER A 91 -8.03 -10.91 -3.67
N SER A 92 -8.82 -10.26 -2.82
CA SER A 92 -9.29 -10.83 -1.56
C SER A 92 -10.28 -11.98 -1.74
N CYS A 93 -10.93 -12.08 -2.90
CA CYS A 93 -11.81 -13.19 -3.25
C CYS A 93 -11.02 -14.47 -3.57
N PHE A 94 -9.76 -14.34 -3.97
CA PHE A 94 -8.87 -15.45 -4.30
C PHE A 94 -8.17 -16.01 -3.05
N PRO A 95 -7.55 -17.20 -3.13
CA PRO A 95 -6.73 -17.72 -2.04
C PRO A 95 -5.64 -16.74 -1.60
N MET A 96 -5.20 -16.89 -0.35
CA MET A 96 -4.22 -16.02 0.31
C MET A 96 -2.92 -15.86 -0.49
N ARG A 97 -2.50 -16.91 -1.21
CA ARG A 97 -1.31 -16.90 -2.07
C ARG A 97 -1.40 -15.87 -3.20
N ASN A 98 -2.57 -15.67 -3.80
CA ASN A 98 -2.75 -14.70 -4.88
C ASN A 98 -2.69 -13.27 -4.35
N LEU A 99 -3.31 -13.02 -3.20
CA LEU A 99 -3.23 -11.74 -2.51
C LEU A 99 -1.79 -11.44 -2.06
N GLN A 100 -1.07 -12.43 -1.52
CA GLN A 100 0.35 -12.31 -1.18
C GLN A 100 1.20 -11.96 -2.41
N ALA A 101 0.96 -12.60 -3.56
CA ALA A 101 1.70 -12.31 -4.79
C ALA A 101 1.48 -10.87 -5.27
N LEU A 102 0.26 -10.34 -5.16
CA LEU A 102 -0.05 -8.93 -5.43
C LEU A 102 0.73 -8.00 -4.49
N VAL A 103 0.66 -8.27 -3.17
CA VAL A 103 1.33 -7.48 -2.13
C VAL A 103 2.85 -7.48 -2.31
N SER A 104 3.42 -8.61 -2.75
CA SER A 104 4.84 -8.74 -3.07
C SER A 104 5.24 -8.00 -4.34
N GLY A 105 4.44 -8.09 -5.41
CA GLY A 105 4.66 -7.35 -6.66
C GLY A 105 4.74 -5.84 -6.43
N GLN A 106 3.94 -5.31 -5.49
CA GLN A 106 3.99 -3.90 -5.08
C GLN A 106 5.36 -3.50 -4.48
N ALA A 107 6.01 -4.34 -3.68
CA ALA A 107 7.34 -4.05 -3.14
C ALA A 107 8.47 -4.28 -4.15
N MET A 108 8.28 -5.24 -5.06
CA MET A 108 9.19 -5.45 -6.18
C MET A 108 9.25 -4.18 -7.05
N GLY A 109 8.12 -3.52 -7.31
CA GLY A 109 8.08 -2.23 -8.00
C GLY A 109 8.89 -1.14 -7.30
N GLY A 110 8.80 -1.04 -5.98
CA GLY A 110 9.62 -0.10 -5.18
C GLY A 110 11.12 -0.41 -5.25
N THR A 111 11.49 -1.69 -5.23
CA THR A 111 12.88 -2.14 -5.38
C THR A 111 13.42 -1.80 -6.78
N ILE A 112 12.65 -2.08 -7.84
CA ILE A 112 13.02 -1.73 -9.22
C ILE A 112 13.20 -0.21 -9.36
N SER A 113 12.30 0.58 -8.77
CA SER A 113 12.41 2.04 -8.76
C SER A 113 13.69 2.51 -8.05
N ALA A 114 14.03 1.94 -6.89
CA ALA A 114 15.23 2.31 -6.16
C ALA A 114 16.52 1.93 -6.92
N VAL A 115 16.55 0.75 -7.56
CA VAL A 115 17.66 0.35 -8.44
C VAL A 115 17.79 1.32 -9.61
N ALA A 116 16.68 1.67 -10.26
CA ALA A 116 16.68 2.62 -11.35
C ALA A 116 17.22 3.98 -10.91
N SER A 117 16.81 4.50 -9.74
CA SER A 117 17.34 5.77 -9.19
C SER A 117 18.84 5.72 -8.90
N VAL A 118 19.39 4.59 -8.46
CA VAL A 118 20.84 4.42 -8.26
C VAL A 118 21.58 4.38 -9.59
N ILE A 119 21.04 3.67 -10.59
CA ILE A 119 21.62 3.61 -11.94
C ILE A 119 21.61 5.00 -12.56
N ASP A 120 20.48 5.71 -12.46
CA ASP A 120 20.31 7.07 -12.94
C ASP A 120 21.33 8.02 -12.31
N LEU A 121 21.48 7.95 -10.98
CA LEU A 121 22.48 8.73 -10.25
C LEU A 121 23.93 8.43 -10.69
N ALA A 122 24.20 7.23 -11.18
CA ALA A 122 25.52 6.81 -11.66
C ALA A 122 25.79 7.12 -13.13
N ALA A 123 24.75 7.09 -13.99
CA ALA A 123 24.89 7.07 -15.44
C ALA A 123 24.34 8.32 -16.15
N SER A 124 23.41 9.07 -15.54
CA SER A 124 22.75 10.19 -16.23
C SER A 124 23.63 11.43 -16.28
N ALA A 125 23.73 12.01 -17.48
CA ALA A 125 24.34 13.32 -17.71
C ALA A 125 23.28 14.43 -17.84
N ASP A 126 22.05 14.07 -18.22
CA ASP A 126 20.92 15.00 -18.40
C ASP A 126 19.66 14.45 -17.70
N VAL A 127 19.10 15.28 -16.81
CA VAL A 127 17.89 14.98 -16.02
C VAL A 127 16.67 14.77 -16.94
N THR A 128 16.64 15.40 -18.12
CA THR A 128 15.50 15.37 -19.04
C THR A 128 15.35 14.01 -19.71
N ASP A 129 16.46 13.42 -20.17
CA ASP A 129 16.45 12.11 -20.80
C ASP A 129 16.19 11.00 -19.78
N SER A 130 16.70 11.16 -18.56
CA SER A 130 16.34 10.31 -17.42
C SER A 130 14.85 10.35 -17.11
N ALA A 131 14.28 11.55 -16.96
CA ALA A 131 12.85 11.73 -16.70
C ALA A 131 12.00 11.08 -17.80
N LEU A 132 12.37 11.27 -19.08
CA LEU A 132 11.68 10.63 -20.19
C LEU A 132 11.73 9.10 -20.09
N ALA A 133 12.90 8.53 -19.77
CA ALA A 133 13.05 7.09 -19.61
C ALA A 133 12.15 6.53 -18.50
N TYR A 134 12.03 7.25 -17.37
CA TYR A 134 11.12 6.87 -16.27
C TYR A 134 9.65 6.86 -16.70
N PHE A 135 9.17 7.95 -17.32
CA PHE A 135 7.76 8.06 -17.70
C PHE A 135 7.40 7.08 -18.82
N LEU A 136 8.27 6.90 -19.82
CA LEU A 136 8.05 5.93 -20.90
C LEU A 136 8.01 4.49 -20.36
N THR A 137 8.90 4.18 -19.41
CA THR A 137 8.88 2.87 -18.75
C THR A 137 7.55 2.68 -18.00
N ALA A 138 7.09 3.68 -17.25
CA ALA A 138 5.79 3.62 -16.57
C ALA A 138 4.62 3.40 -17.55
N ASP A 139 4.60 4.09 -18.69
CA ASP A 139 3.59 3.91 -19.75
C ASP A 139 3.55 2.45 -20.25
N ILE A 140 4.71 1.86 -20.55
CA ILE A 140 4.83 0.46 -20.99
C ILE A 140 4.28 -0.49 -19.93
N PHE A 141 4.65 -0.30 -18.65
CA PHE A 141 4.17 -1.14 -17.55
C PHE A 141 2.66 -1.03 -17.35
N ILE A 142 2.08 0.17 -17.49
CA ILE A 142 0.63 0.37 -17.39
C ILE A 142 -0.09 -0.34 -18.53
N VAL A 143 0.40 -0.24 -19.77
CA VAL A 143 -0.18 -0.95 -20.93
C VAL A 143 -0.13 -2.47 -20.72
N ILE A 144 1.01 -3.01 -20.28
CA ILE A 144 1.14 -4.44 -19.95
C ILE A 144 0.15 -4.82 -18.85
N CYS A 145 0.01 -4.00 -17.80
CA CYS A 145 -0.94 -4.23 -16.71
C CYS A 145 -2.39 -4.30 -17.21
N ILE A 146 -2.79 -3.38 -18.10
CA ILE A 146 -4.12 -3.38 -18.74
C ILE A 146 -4.33 -4.68 -19.52
N MET A 147 -3.37 -5.08 -20.38
CA MET A 147 -3.49 -6.29 -21.20
C MET A 147 -3.60 -7.55 -20.35
N VAL A 148 -2.77 -7.69 -19.31
CA VAL A 148 -2.82 -8.83 -18.38
C VAL A 148 -4.15 -8.82 -17.59
N TYR A 149 -4.65 -7.66 -17.18
CA TYR A 149 -5.93 -7.56 -16.50
C TYR A 149 -7.10 -7.98 -17.40
N LEU A 150 -7.11 -7.59 -18.68
CA LEU A 150 -8.15 -8.01 -19.63
C LEU A 150 -8.11 -9.51 -19.94
N LEU A 151 -6.97 -10.17 -19.74
CA LEU A 151 -6.84 -11.61 -19.87
C LEU A 151 -7.39 -12.38 -18.65
N LEU A 152 -7.43 -11.75 -17.47
CA LEU A 152 -7.84 -12.39 -16.21
C LEU A 152 -9.23 -13.08 -16.30
N PRO A 153 -10.30 -12.46 -16.84
CA PRO A 153 -11.61 -13.11 -16.93
C PRO A 153 -11.66 -14.29 -17.92
N ARG A 154 -10.64 -14.47 -18.76
CA ARG A 154 -10.55 -15.62 -19.69
C ARG A 154 -9.96 -16.86 -19.03
N LEU A 155 -9.28 -16.72 -17.89
CA LEU A 155 -8.70 -17.84 -17.17
C LEU A 155 -9.78 -18.61 -16.39
N GLN A 156 -9.83 -19.93 -16.58
CA GLN A 156 -10.77 -20.82 -15.88
C GLN A 156 -10.64 -20.70 -14.36
N TYR A 157 -9.41 -20.62 -13.86
CA TYR A 157 -9.11 -20.40 -12.44
C TYR A 157 -9.77 -19.13 -11.90
N SER A 158 -9.72 -18.03 -12.64
CA SER A 158 -10.35 -16.78 -12.23
C SER A 158 -11.87 -16.88 -12.22
N ARG A 159 -12.45 -17.50 -13.24
CA ARG A 159 -13.90 -17.68 -13.32
C ARG A 159 -14.44 -18.46 -12.13
N TYR A 160 -13.77 -19.53 -11.72
CA TYR A 160 -14.20 -20.35 -10.57
C TYR A 160 -14.32 -19.55 -9.27
N TYR A 161 -13.31 -18.75 -8.90
CA TYR A 161 -13.36 -17.98 -7.65
C TYR A 161 -14.33 -16.80 -7.71
N LEU A 162 -14.48 -16.16 -8.89
CA LEU A 162 -15.42 -15.04 -9.07
C LEU A 162 -16.88 -15.51 -9.20
N SER A 163 -17.14 -16.69 -9.77
CA SER A 163 -18.50 -17.25 -9.89
C SER A 163 -19.00 -17.81 -8.57
N SER A 164 -18.13 -18.50 -7.82
CA SER A 164 -18.47 -19.05 -6.50
C SER A 164 -18.88 -17.97 -5.48
N GLN A 165 -18.51 -16.70 -5.70
CA GLN A 165 -18.94 -15.57 -4.87
C GLN A 165 -20.36 -15.09 -5.21
N LYS A 166 -20.82 -15.28 -6.46
CA LYS A 166 -22.17 -14.90 -6.90
C LYS A 166 -23.24 -15.93 -6.50
N GLU A 167 -22.83 -17.16 -6.19
CA GLU A 167 -23.71 -18.31 -5.90
C GLU A 167 -23.89 -18.60 -4.39
N GLY A 168 -23.97 -17.57 -3.53
CA GLY A 168 -24.47 -17.73 -2.16
C GLY A 168 -25.92 -18.25 -2.16
N PRO A 169 -26.33 -19.09 -1.20
CA PRO A 169 -27.33 -20.14 -1.40
C PRO A 169 -28.70 -19.61 -1.77
N SER A 170 -29.03 -19.68 -3.06
CA SER A 170 -30.39 -19.72 -3.56
C SER A 170 -30.56 -21.07 -4.23
N LEU A 171 -31.49 -21.87 -3.72
CA LEU A 171 -32.01 -23.11 -4.32
C LEU A 171 -31.13 -24.36 -4.21
N VAL A 172 -31.10 -24.97 -3.02
CA VAL A 172 -31.31 -26.43 -2.98
C VAL A 172 -32.81 -26.62 -2.85
N THR A 173 -33.47 -26.78 -3.99
CA THR A 173 -34.87 -27.19 -4.06
C THR A 173 -34.96 -28.61 -3.51
N VAL A 174 -35.40 -28.74 -2.26
CA VAL A 174 -35.89 -30.01 -1.74
C VAL A 174 -37.14 -30.36 -2.56
N PRO A 175 -37.24 -31.56 -3.18
CA PRO A 175 -38.46 -31.95 -3.87
C PRO A 175 -39.60 -32.11 -2.84
N PRO A 176 -40.83 -31.70 -3.16
CA PRO A 176 -41.97 -31.89 -2.27
C PRO A 176 -42.44 -33.35 -2.40
N ASP A 177 -42.46 -34.08 -1.28
CA ASP A 177 -43.30 -35.25 -0.95
C ASP A 177 -42.72 -35.78 0.38
N SER A 178 -43.42 -35.95 1.51
CA SER A 178 -44.82 -36.24 1.78
C SER A 178 -45.12 -36.03 3.29
N SER A 179 -46.30 -35.47 3.59
CA SER A 179 -47.23 -35.78 4.68
C SER A 179 -46.86 -35.71 6.19
N VAL A 180 -47.54 -34.76 6.87
CA VAL A 180 -48.47 -34.92 8.04
C VAL A 180 -47.91 -34.98 9.50
N GLU A 181 -48.39 -34.01 10.32
CA GLU A 181 -48.66 -33.94 11.81
C GLU A 181 -47.48 -34.16 12.81
N ASP A 182 -47.34 -33.54 14.00
CA ASP A 182 -48.20 -32.70 14.87
C ASP A 182 -47.36 -32.01 15.99
N GLU A 183 -47.95 -30.99 16.64
CA GLU A 183 -47.80 -30.48 18.03
C GLU A 183 -46.60 -29.63 18.58
N ALA A 184 -46.99 -28.43 19.07
CA ALA A 184 -46.60 -27.55 20.22
C ALA A 184 -45.50 -28.00 21.23
N GLU A 185 -44.69 -27.19 21.95
CA GLU A 185 -44.61 -25.77 22.41
C GLU A 185 -43.18 -25.56 23.04
N PRO A 186 -42.77 -24.44 23.70
CA PRO A 186 -41.59 -23.67 23.35
C PRO A 186 -40.44 -23.71 24.38
N GLY A 187 -39.20 -23.49 23.95
CA GLY A 187 -38.10 -23.39 24.90
C GLY A 187 -36.73 -23.06 24.31
N GLY A 188 -36.45 -21.76 24.15
CA GLY A 188 -35.10 -21.18 24.29
C GLY A 188 -34.02 -21.72 23.36
N THR A 189 -33.92 -21.19 22.15
CA THR A 189 -32.64 -21.20 21.44
C THR A 189 -32.41 -19.86 20.76
N MET A 190 -31.31 -19.23 21.18
CA MET A 190 -30.78 -17.94 20.74
C MET A 190 -30.58 -17.99 19.21
N SER A 191 -31.65 -17.66 18.47
CA SER A 191 -31.67 -17.78 17.03
C SER A 191 -30.81 -16.67 16.42
N SER A 192 -29.83 -17.12 15.65
CA SER A 192 -28.97 -16.31 14.80
C SER A 192 -29.81 -15.43 13.86
N SER A 193 -30.00 -14.17 14.22
CA SER A 193 -30.75 -13.18 13.43
C SER A 193 -29.96 -12.58 12.25
N PHE A 194 -28.93 -13.27 11.74
CA PHE A 194 -28.04 -12.70 10.72
C PHE A 194 -28.50 -12.88 9.27
N LEU A 195 -29.67 -13.46 9.01
CA LEU A 195 -30.10 -13.73 7.64
C LEU A 195 -31.57 -13.39 7.43
N THR A 196 -31.83 -12.11 7.17
CA THR A 196 -33.00 -11.70 6.38
C THR A 196 -32.61 -10.55 5.44
N GLY A 197 -32.72 -10.81 4.14
CA GLY A 197 -33.21 -9.82 3.17
C GLY A 197 -32.23 -8.87 2.49
N SER A 198 -32.24 -8.97 1.16
CA SER A 198 -31.88 -7.95 0.16
C SER A 198 -30.44 -7.95 -0.35
N ALA A 199 -30.32 -7.74 -1.66
CA ALA A 199 -29.13 -7.28 -2.38
C ALA A 199 -28.72 -5.87 -1.93
N GLY A 200 -28.61 -5.69 -0.61
CA GLY A 200 -28.33 -4.46 0.09
C GLY A 200 -26.85 -4.38 0.46
N ILE A 201 -26.42 -3.14 0.67
CA ILE A 201 -25.06 -2.74 1.04
C ILE A 201 -24.49 -3.75 2.07
N PRO A 202 -23.36 -4.43 1.80
CA PRO A 202 -22.69 -5.28 2.77
C PRO A 202 -22.58 -4.54 4.10
N PRO A 203 -22.92 -5.18 5.22
CA PRO A 203 -23.05 -4.47 6.48
C PRO A 203 -21.66 -4.02 6.94
N LEU A 204 -21.37 -2.74 6.71
CA LEU A 204 -20.04 -2.14 6.86
C LEU A 204 -19.55 -2.20 8.31
N ARG A 205 -20.46 -1.96 9.25
CA ARG A 205 -20.15 -1.95 10.68
C ARG A 205 -19.65 -3.32 11.16
N PRO A 206 -20.31 -4.45 10.84
CA PRO A 206 -19.77 -5.78 11.10
C PRO A 206 -18.41 -6.08 10.48
N ILE A 207 -18.17 -5.65 9.23
CA ILE A 207 -16.86 -5.86 8.58
C ILE A 207 -15.79 -5.10 9.34
N LEU A 208 -15.99 -3.80 9.57
CA LEU A 208 -15.07 -2.95 10.31
C LEU A 208 -14.79 -3.49 11.72
N GLN A 209 -15.83 -3.94 12.44
CA GLN A 209 -15.68 -4.53 13.77
C GLN A 209 -14.86 -5.82 13.75
N LYS A 210 -15.11 -6.71 12.78
CA LYS A 210 -14.35 -7.96 12.66
C LYS A 210 -12.91 -7.71 12.24
N THR A 211 -12.67 -6.78 11.32
CA THR A 211 -11.33 -6.47 10.83
C THR A 211 -10.57 -5.49 11.72
N ALA A 212 -11.18 -4.86 12.72
CA ALA A 212 -10.61 -3.75 13.48
C ALA A 212 -9.20 -4.03 14.03
N LEU A 213 -8.98 -5.20 14.64
CA LEU A 213 -7.67 -5.52 15.22
C LEU A 213 -6.58 -5.67 14.15
N LEU A 214 -6.87 -6.38 13.06
CA LEU A 214 -5.95 -6.53 11.93
C LEU A 214 -5.77 -5.19 11.21
N GLY A 215 -6.85 -4.43 11.02
CA GLY A 215 -6.83 -3.07 10.49
C GLY A 215 -5.92 -2.15 11.30
N PHE A 216 -6.03 -2.17 12.63
CA PHE A 216 -5.13 -1.42 13.53
C PHE A 216 -3.67 -1.88 13.38
N CYS A 217 -3.43 -3.19 13.32
CA CYS A 217 -2.08 -3.70 13.10
C CYS A 217 -1.49 -3.20 11.77
N LEU A 218 -2.28 -3.23 10.69
CA LEU A 218 -1.86 -2.77 9.38
C LEU A 218 -1.56 -1.28 9.39
N PHE A 219 -2.51 -0.50 9.92
CA PHE A 219 -2.37 0.93 10.14
C PHE A 219 -1.06 1.24 10.88
N TYR A 220 -0.80 0.57 12.00
CA TYR A 220 0.35 0.87 12.86
C TYR A 220 1.69 0.49 12.22
N VAL A 221 1.75 -0.64 11.48
CA VAL A 221 2.94 -1.03 10.71
C VAL A 221 3.35 0.08 9.74
N PHE A 222 2.40 0.54 8.92
CA PHE A 222 2.66 1.59 7.93
C PHE A 222 2.83 2.97 8.55
N PHE A 223 2.14 3.28 9.65
CA PHE A 223 2.29 4.51 10.41
C PHE A 223 3.73 4.70 10.90
N ILE A 224 4.28 3.70 11.62
CA ILE A 224 5.67 3.75 12.09
C ILE A 224 6.66 3.79 10.92
N SER A 225 6.42 2.98 9.88
CA SER A 225 7.28 2.95 8.71
C SER A 225 7.36 4.29 8.00
N ILE A 226 6.25 5.01 7.82
CA ILE A 226 6.24 6.30 7.11
C ILE A 226 6.76 7.46 7.98
N ILE A 227 6.65 7.36 9.30
CA ILE A 227 7.37 8.32 10.17
C ILE A 227 8.87 8.22 9.91
N ILE A 228 9.38 6.99 9.81
CA ILE A 228 10.82 6.75 9.70
C ILE A 228 11.32 6.92 8.26
N PHE A 229 10.72 6.21 7.32
CA PHE A 229 11.13 6.14 5.92
C PHE A 229 10.14 6.87 5.00
N PRO A 230 10.58 7.82 4.16
CA PRO A 230 11.97 8.27 4.00
C PRO A 230 12.37 9.42 4.95
N SER A 231 11.42 10.07 5.63
CA SER A 231 11.65 11.39 6.27
C SER A 231 12.78 11.43 7.30
N LEU A 232 12.83 10.47 8.23
CA LEU A 232 13.92 10.42 9.22
C LEU A 232 15.17 9.76 8.64
N SER A 233 15.00 8.63 7.94
CA SER A 233 16.12 7.81 7.49
C SER A 233 16.96 8.46 6.40
N SER A 234 16.36 9.31 5.55
CA SER A 234 17.08 10.01 4.47
C SER A 234 18.02 11.12 4.97
N ASN A 235 17.72 11.68 6.14
CA ASN A 235 18.54 12.70 6.81
C ASN A 235 19.68 12.10 7.65
N ILE A 236 19.83 10.78 7.68
CA ILE A 236 20.98 10.13 8.32
C ILE A 236 22.17 10.19 7.37
N GLU A 237 23.26 10.80 7.83
CA GLU A 237 24.48 10.95 7.05
C GLU A 237 25.57 9.97 7.50
N SER A 238 26.44 9.57 6.57
CA SER A 238 27.62 8.78 6.90
C SER A 238 28.52 9.55 7.87
N VAL A 239 29.02 8.86 8.90
CA VAL A 239 30.00 9.43 9.85
C VAL A 239 31.31 9.80 9.12
N SER A 240 31.57 9.15 7.98
CA SER A 240 32.74 9.40 7.13
C SER A 240 32.50 10.43 6.03
N LYS A 241 31.45 11.26 6.10
CA LYS A 241 31.15 12.28 5.08
C LYS A 241 32.32 13.25 4.86
N SER A 242 33.08 13.58 5.91
CA SER A 242 34.27 14.42 5.84
C SER A 242 35.43 13.83 5.01
N SER A 243 35.42 12.52 4.74
CA SER A 243 36.43 11.89 3.87
C SER A 243 36.31 12.29 2.40
N GLY A 244 35.19 12.92 1.99
CA GLY A 244 34.96 13.32 0.61
C GLY A 244 34.75 12.16 -0.37
N SER A 245 34.67 10.91 0.13
CA SER A 245 34.43 9.73 -0.69
C SER A 245 33.07 9.83 -1.41
N PRO A 246 32.98 9.44 -2.70
CA PRO A 246 31.70 9.33 -3.39
C PRO A 246 30.70 8.42 -2.67
N TRP A 247 31.21 7.40 -1.94
CA TRP A 247 30.39 6.53 -1.12
C TRP A 247 29.64 7.31 -0.04
N SER A 248 30.35 8.12 0.76
CA SER A 248 29.78 8.79 1.93
C SER A 248 28.94 10.03 1.57
N THR A 249 29.22 10.64 0.42
CA THR A 249 28.58 11.92 0.01
C THR A 249 27.44 11.73 -0.98
N LYS A 250 27.56 10.80 -1.94
CA LYS A 250 26.60 10.65 -3.04
C LYS A 250 25.74 9.39 -2.92
N TYR A 251 26.35 8.26 -2.54
CA TYR A 251 25.67 6.96 -2.63
C TYR A 251 25.13 6.41 -1.31
N PHE A 252 25.58 6.94 -0.17
CA PHE A 252 25.18 6.44 1.15
C PHE A 252 23.66 6.42 1.34
N THR A 253 22.99 7.56 1.18
CA THR A 253 21.53 7.64 1.40
C THR A 253 20.73 6.82 0.36
N PRO A 254 20.95 6.95 -0.97
CA PRO A 254 20.26 6.13 -1.96
C PRO A 254 20.39 4.61 -1.71
N LEU A 255 21.57 4.14 -1.30
CA LEU A 255 21.80 2.71 -1.11
C LEU A 255 21.32 2.21 0.26
N THR A 256 21.68 2.90 1.34
CA THR A 256 21.41 2.43 2.70
C THR A 256 19.99 2.73 3.17
N CYS A 257 19.38 3.82 2.70
CA CYS A 257 18.01 4.20 3.04
C CYS A 257 17.02 3.66 2.00
N PHE A 258 17.16 4.00 0.72
CA PHE A 258 16.13 3.67 -0.28
C PHE A 258 16.22 2.24 -0.81
N LEU A 259 17.36 1.85 -1.39
CA LEU A 259 17.50 0.51 -1.98
C LEU A 259 17.37 -0.59 -0.92
N LEU A 260 18.09 -0.45 0.19
CA LEU A 260 18.11 -1.45 1.24
C LEU A 260 16.75 -1.63 1.92
N TYR A 261 16.02 -0.53 2.19
CA TYR A 261 14.66 -0.61 2.73
C TYR A 261 13.71 -1.34 1.77
N ASN A 262 13.69 -0.94 0.49
CA ASN A 262 12.77 -1.54 -0.49
C ASN A 262 13.09 -3.01 -0.73
N PHE A 263 14.38 -3.37 -0.83
CA PHE A 263 14.79 -4.76 -0.98
C PHE A 263 14.45 -5.60 0.26
N ALA A 264 14.72 -5.08 1.46
CA ALA A 264 14.36 -5.74 2.71
C ALA A 264 12.83 -5.89 2.87
N ASP A 265 12.04 -4.87 2.52
CA ASP A 265 10.58 -4.94 2.47
C ASP A 265 10.13 -6.05 1.54
N TRP A 266 10.63 -6.08 0.31
CA TRP A 266 10.31 -7.11 -0.67
C TRP A 266 10.66 -8.52 -0.15
N CYS A 267 11.86 -8.72 0.42
CA CYS A 267 12.23 -9.98 1.06
C CYS A 267 11.24 -10.37 2.17
N GLY A 268 10.86 -9.43 3.03
CA GLY A 268 9.88 -9.67 4.10
C GLY A 268 8.54 -10.14 3.55
N ARG A 269 8.04 -9.53 2.46
CA ARG A 269 6.80 -9.96 1.79
C ARG A 269 6.95 -11.33 1.15
N GLN A 270 8.10 -11.62 0.56
CA GLN A 270 8.37 -12.91 -0.05
C GLN A 270 8.40 -14.05 0.97
N VAL A 271 8.98 -13.84 2.15
CA VAL A 271 8.99 -14.85 3.22
C VAL A 271 7.56 -15.32 3.57
N THR A 272 6.56 -14.42 3.50
CA THR A 272 5.15 -14.79 3.77
C THR A 272 4.51 -15.74 2.74
N ALA A 273 5.16 -15.99 1.60
CA ALA A 273 4.74 -17.02 0.65
C ALA A 273 4.96 -18.44 1.21
N TRP A 274 5.95 -18.62 2.09
CA TRP A 274 6.31 -19.90 2.68
C TRP A 274 5.95 -19.99 4.16
N ILE A 275 6.10 -18.89 4.91
CA ILE A 275 5.94 -18.86 6.36
C ILE A 275 4.90 -17.81 6.74
N GLN A 276 3.75 -18.26 7.22
CA GLN A 276 2.63 -17.41 7.65
C GLN A 276 2.39 -17.52 9.16
N VAL A 277 3.35 -17.00 9.93
CA VAL A 277 3.33 -17.03 11.41
C VAL A 277 3.74 -15.64 11.93
N PRO A 278 3.07 -15.06 12.93
CA PRO A 278 1.97 -15.60 13.72
C PRO A 278 0.62 -15.55 12.99
N GLY A 279 -0.25 -16.52 13.28
CA GLY A 279 -1.59 -16.60 12.67
C GLY A 279 -2.53 -15.45 13.08
N PRO A 280 -3.68 -15.30 12.41
CA PRO A 280 -4.56 -14.12 12.52
C PRO A 280 -5.20 -13.89 13.90
N LYS A 281 -5.32 -14.94 14.73
CA LYS A 281 -5.87 -14.87 16.09
C LYS A 281 -4.79 -14.77 17.18
N SER A 282 -3.52 -14.80 16.80
CA SER A 282 -2.41 -14.80 17.76
C SER A 282 -2.20 -13.42 18.35
N LYS A 283 -2.05 -13.35 19.69
CA LYS A 283 -1.67 -12.12 20.40
C LYS A 283 -0.23 -11.67 20.10
N LEU A 284 0.59 -12.54 19.51
CA LEU A 284 1.96 -12.19 19.12
C LEU A 284 1.98 -11.18 17.98
N LEU A 285 0.99 -11.21 17.07
CA LEU A 285 0.93 -10.30 15.93
C LEU A 285 0.85 -8.82 16.36
N PRO A 286 -0.14 -8.38 17.17
CA PRO A 286 -0.18 -7.00 17.66
C PRO A 286 1.03 -6.65 18.54
N ALA A 287 1.58 -7.60 19.30
CA ALA A 287 2.78 -7.35 20.10
C ALA A 287 4.00 -7.02 19.23
N LEU A 288 4.25 -7.79 18.17
CA LEU A 288 5.34 -7.51 17.22
C LEU A 288 5.14 -6.20 16.45
N VAL A 289 3.89 -5.85 16.15
CA VAL A 289 3.54 -4.58 15.50
C VAL A 289 3.82 -3.40 16.42
N LEU A 290 3.41 -3.47 17.70
CA LEU A 290 3.69 -2.41 18.68
C LEU A 290 5.18 -2.32 19.03
N LEU A 291 5.92 -3.44 18.98
CA LEU A 291 7.36 -3.45 19.19
C LEU A 291 8.11 -2.60 18.15
N ARG A 292 7.54 -2.38 16.95
CA ARG A 292 8.15 -1.52 15.91
C ARG A 292 8.41 -0.09 16.40
N THR A 293 7.71 0.37 17.42
CA THR A 293 7.93 1.71 18.01
C THR A 293 9.35 1.90 18.51
N ILE A 294 10.07 0.80 18.84
CA ILE A 294 11.49 0.86 19.19
C ILE A 294 12.36 1.40 18.06
N PHE A 295 11.94 1.29 16.79
CA PHE A 295 12.71 1.83 15.67
C PHE A 295 12.78 3.37 15.72
N LEU A 296 11.77 4.07 16.23
CA LEU A 296 11.79 5.53 16.32
C LEU A 296 13.03 6.07 17.07
N PRO A 297 13.27 5.71 18.35
CA PRO A 297 14.45 6.17 19.06
C PRO A 297 15.76 5.66 18.42
N LEU A 298 15.78 4.46 17.83
CA LEU A 298 16.98 3.93 17.17
C LEU A 298 17.42 4.83 15.99
N PHE A 299 16.46 5.26 15.16
CA PHE A 299 16.74 6.16 14.04
C PHE A 299 17.03 7.60 14.51
N ILE A 300 16.29 8.13 15.48
CA ILE A 300 16.52 9.48 16.04
C ILE A 300 17.93 9.61 16.67
N LEU A 301 18.43 8.54 17.28
CA LEU A 301 19.75 8.51 17.95
C LEU A 301 20.91 8.08 17.02
N SER A 302 20.64 7.81 15.73
CA SER A 302 21.65 7.56 14.69
C SER A 302 22.30 8.87 14.21
N ASN A 303 23.16 8.92 13.20
CA ASN A 303 23.78 10.19 12.76
C ASN A 303 22.85 11.05 11.85
N TYR A 304 21.68 11.43 12.36
CA TYR A 304 20.75 12.37 11.70
C TYR A 304 21.34 13.78 11.63
N GLN A 305 21.20 14.47 10.49
CA GLN A 305 21.63 15.85 10.27
C GLN A 305 20.62 16.63 9.40
N PRO A 306 20.44 17.95 9.61
CA PRO A 306 20.91 18.74 10.74
C PRO A 306 20.13 18.43 12.03
N ARG A 307 20.72 18.66 13.21
CA ARG A 307 20.05 18.47 14.51
C ARG A 307 19.73 19.80 15.16
N ALA A 308 18.47 20.01 15.55
CA ALA A 308 18.05 21.23 16.22
C ALA A 308 18.04 21.06 17.75
N HIS A 309 17.27 20.08 18.26
CA HIS A 309 17.01 19.95 19.70
C HIS A 309 17.68 18.72 20.31
N ILE A 310 17.72 17.59 19.60
CA ILE A 310 18.30 16.34 20.12
C ILE A 310 19.74 16.20 19.62
N ARG A 311 20.71 16.59 20.46
CA ARG A 311 22.13 16.58 20.10
C ARG A 311 22.83 15.23 20.30
N THR A 312 22.24 14.33 21.08
CA THR A 312 22.87 13.05 21.43
C THR A 312 22.86 12.08 20.27
N VAL A 313 24.03 11.61 19.85
CA VAL A 313 24.21 10.51 18.88
C VAL A 313 24.75 9.31 19.65
N VAL A 314 23.93 8.25 19.76
CA VAL A 314 24.32 6.99 20.42
C VAL A 314 24.94 6.04 19.40
N PHE A 315 24.37 5.97 18.21
CA PHE A 315 24.78 5.03 17.16
C PHE A 315 25.72 5.70 16.16
N ASN A 316 26.96 5.96 16.59
CA ASN A 316 27.98 6.68 15.82
C ASN A 316 28.82 5.77 14.89
N ARG A 317 28.17 4.86 14.15
CA ARG A 317 28.77 4.03 13.10
C ARG A 317 27.75 3.75 12.02
N ASP A 318 28.18 3.81 10.76
CA ASP A 318 27.33 3.61 9.57
C ASP A 318 26.62 2.24 9.54
N ILE A 319 27.17 1.22 10.22
CA ILE A 319 26.55 -0.11 10.28
C ILE A 319 25.20 -0.12 11.02
N TYR A 320 25.01 0.74 12.01
CA TYR A 320 23.77 0.78 12.79
C TYR A 320 22.55 1.20 11.96
N PRO A 321 22.54 2.36 11.27
CA PRO A 321 21.40 2.75 10.44
C PRO A 321 21.15 1.76 9.29
N VAL A 322 22.19 1.09 8.77
CA VAL A 322 22.06 0.00 7.79
C VAL A 322 21.27 -1.17 8.36
N VAL A 323 21.68 -1.69 9.53
CA VAL A 323 20.97 -2.79 10.20
C VAL A 323 19.54 -2.40 10.57
N PHE A 324 19.34 -1.20 11.11
CA PHE A 324 18.00 -0.71 11.46
C PHE A 324 17.09 -0.60 10.24
N THR A 325 17.61 -0.16 9.10
CA THR A 325 16.83 -0.07 7.85
C THR A 325 16.44 -1.43 7.32
N VAL A 326 17.34 -2.42 7.35
CA VAL A 326 17.03 -3.81 6.99
C VAL A 326 15.94 -4.38 7.89
N LEU A 327 16.07 -4.22 9.20
CA LEU A 327 15.10 -4.72 10.16
C LEU A 327 13.73 -4.04 9.99
N LEU A 328 13.72 -2.72 9.78
CA LEU A 328 12.50 -1.95 9.53
C LEU A 328 11.79 -2.43 8.26
N GLY A 329 12.53 -2.60 7.16
CA GLY A 329 12.02 -3.09 5.88
C GLY A 329 11.49 -4.51 5.99
N LEU A 330 12.30 -5.47 6.46
CA LEU A 330 11.89 -6.88 6.62
C LEU A 330 10.62 -7.01 7.47
N SER A 331 10.59 -6.32 8.61
CA SER A 331 9.43 -6.38 9.50
C SER A 331 8.20 -5.67 8.88
N ASN A 332 8.38 -4.61 8.08
CA ASN A 332 7.29 -3.93 7.39
C ASN A 332 6.65 -4.87 6.37
N GLY A 333 7.48 -5.47 5.52
CA GLY A 333 7.02 -6.37 4.46
C GLY A 333 6.36 -7.61 5.04
N TYR A 334 6.97 -8.22 6.05
CA TYR A 334 6.46 -9.42 6.67
C TYR A 334 5.14 -9.18 7.40
N LEU A 335 5.12 -8.29 8.40
CA LEU A 335 3.93 -8.04 9.23
C LEU A 335 2.81 -7.38 8.40
N GLY A 336 3.15 -6.43 7.54
CA GLY A 336 2.19 -5.77 6.66
C GLY A 336 1.50 -6.75 5.71
N THR A 337 2.26 -7.69 5.13
CA THR A 337 1.68 -8.71 4.25
C THR A 337 0.81 -9.71 5.00
N LEU A 338 1.26 -10.22 6.16
CA LEU A 338 0.45 -11.12 6.98
C LEU A 338 -0.92 -10.53 7.28
N VAL A 339 -0.92 -9.30 7.79
CA VAL A 339 -2.16 -8.62 8.20
C VAL A 339 -3.07 -8.34 7.00
N MET A 340 -2.51 -7.84 5.88
CA MET A 340 -3.26 -7.59 4.65
C MET A 340 -3.89 -8.87 4.09
N VAL A 341 -3.16 -10.00 4.14
CA VAL A 341 -3.64 -11.28 3.61
C VAL A 341 -4.65 -11.95 4.55
N TYR A 342 -4.49 -11.79 5.87
CA TYR A 342 -5.41 -12.33 6.87
C TYR A 342 -6.74 -11.57 6.96
N GLY A 343 -6.73 -10.24 6.80
CA GLY A 343 -7.91 -9.38 7.01
C GLY A 343 -9.17 -9.84 6.27
N PRO A 344 -9.09 -10.12 4.95
CA PRO A 344 -10.25 -10.58 4.20
C PRO A 344 -10.64 -12.04 4.46
N LYS A 345 -9.81 -12.81 5.17
CA LYS A 345 -10.03 -14.25 5.44
C LYS A 345 -10.69 -14.53 6.78
N ILE A 346 -10.82 -13.52 7.62
CA ILE A 346 -11.58 -13.60 8.88
C ILE A 346 -13.06 -13.21 8.71
N VAL A 347 -13.47 -12.84 7.49
CA VAL A 347 -14.86 -12.56 7.11
C VAL A 347 -15.39 -13.65 6.16
N PRO A 348 -16.72 -13.80 6.04
CA PRO A 348 -17.34 -14.66 5.02
C PRO A 348 -16.88 -14.29 3.59
N LYS A 349 -16.87 -15.27 2.68
CA LYS A 349 -16.33 -15.10 1.31
C LYS A 349 -17.07 -14.02 0.53
N GLU A 350 -18.35 -13.85 0.80
CA GLU A 350 -19.24 -12.88 0.17
C GLU A 350 -18.80 -11.44 0.51
N LEU A 351 -18.21 -11.25 1.69
CA LEU A 351 -17.72 -9.96 2.20
C LEU A 351 -16.21 -9.76 1.98
N ALA A 352 -15.51 -10.72 1.36
CA ALA A 352 -14.06 -10.68 1.20
C ALA A 352 -13.59 -9.49 0.36
N GLU A 353 -14.31 -9.14 -0.70
CA GLU A 353 -13.98 -7.95 -1.52
C GLU A 353 -14.04 -6.67 -0.68
N ALA A 354 -15.16 -6.46 0.02
CA ALA A 354 -15.34 -5.30 0.88
C ALA A 354 -14.31 -5.26 2.01
N ALA A 355 -13.96 -6.41 2.61
CA ALA A 355 -12.91 -6.48 3.61
C ALA A 355 -11.53 -6.13 3.05
N GLY A 356 -11.18 -6.55 1.82
CA GLY A 356 -9.94 -6.14 1.14
C GLY A 356 -9.85 -4.62 0.93
N VAL A 357 -10.96 -4.00 0.53
CA VAL A 357 -11.08 -2.55 0.41
C VAL A 357 -10.88 -1.87 1.78
N VAL A 358 -11.51 -2.40 2.84
CA VAL A 358 -11.34 -1.90 4.23
C VAL A 358 -9.89 -2.03 4.71
N MET A 359 -9.20 -3.13 4.40
CA MET A 359 -7.79 -3.28 4.76
C MET A 359 -6.93 -2.24 4.05
N THR A 360 -7.20 -1.95 2.77
CA THR A 360 -6.52 -0.87 2.05
C THR A 360 -6.80 0.49 2.67
N PHE A 361 -8.01 0.72 3.19
CA PHE A 361 -8.34 1.93 3.95
C PHE A 361 -7.44 2.12 5.17
N TYR A 362 -7.28 1.08 6.01
CA TYR A 362 -6.38 1.15 7.17
C TYR A 362 -4.92 1.38 6.77
N LEU A 363 -4.45 0.78 5.67
CA LEU A 363 -3.12 1.00 5.14
C LEU A 363 -2.91 2.48 4.77
N VAL A 364 -3.78 3.04 3.94
CA VAL A 364 -3.64 4.44 3.48
C VAL A 364 -3.80 5.43 4.63
N LEU A 365 -4.68 5.14 5.59
CA LEU A 365 -4.79 5.94 6.81
C LEU A 365 -3.47 5.95 7.60
N GLY A 366 -2.78 4.81 7.67
CA GLY A 366 -1.46 4.67 8.28
C GLY A 366 -0.40 5.52 7.55
N LEU A 367 -0.40 5.47 6.22
CA LEU A 367 0.50 6.30 5.41
C LEU A 367 0.25 7.80 5.63
N ALA A 368 -1.01 8.23 5.60
CA ALA A 368 -1.38 9.64 5.73
C ALA A 368 -1.05 10.21 7.11
N LEU A 369 -1.45 9.52 8.19
CA LEU A 369 -1.16 9.96 9.55
C LEU A 369 0.33 9.82 9.89
N GLY A 370 1.00 8.80 9.36
CA GLY A 370 2.45 8.63 9.52
C GLY A 370 3.22 9.77 8.89
N SER A 371 2.83 10.20 7.67
CA SER A 371 3.45 11.34 6.98
C SER A 371 3.26 12.65 7.75
N ALA A 372 2.05 12.91 8.26
CA ALA A 372 1.78 14.09 9.09
C ALA A 372 2.62 14.08 10.38
N CYS A 373 2.74 12.92 11.04
CA CYS A 373 3.55 12.77 12.24
C CYS A 373 5.07 12.88 11.94
N ALA A 374 5.51 12.41 10.77
CA ALA A 374 6.91 12.52 10.33
C ALA A 374 7.39 13.97 10.33
N VAL A 375 6.58 14.91 9.83
CA VAL A 375 6.91 16.35 9.82
C VAL A 375 7.15 16.86 11.23
N PHE A 376 6.30 16.48 12.18
CA PHE A 376 6.45 16.87 13.58
C PHE A 376 7.73 16.28 14.19
N VAL A 377 8.01 14.99 13.96
CA VAL A 377 9.21 14.34 14.48
C VAL A 377 10.48 14.96 13.88
N VAL A 378 10.50 15.23 12.57
CA VAL A 378 11.61 15.91 11.88
C VAL A 378 11.90 17.29 12.48
N HIS A 379 10.87 18.05 12.86
CA HIS A 379 11.06 19.34 13.53
C HIS A 379 11.59 19.22 14.97
N LEU A 380 11.34 18.10 15.65
CA LEU A 380 11.79 17.87 17.01
C LEU A 380 13.24 17.37 17.10
N VAL A 381 13.77 16.69 16.08
CA VAL A 381 15.16 16.20 16.06
C VAL A 381 16.11 17.36 15.76
#